data_AF-A0A6A7SKP6-F1
#
_entry.id   AF-A0A6A7SKP6-F1
#
_cell.length_a   1.000
_cell.length_b   1.000
_cell.length_c   1.000
_cell.angle_alpha   90.00
_cell.angle_beta   90.00
_cell.angle_gamma   90.00
#
_symmetry.space_group_name_H-M   'P 1'
#
loop_
_entity.id
_entity.type
_entity.pdbx_description
1 polymer ?
#
loop_
_entity_poly.entity_id
_entity_poly.type
_entity_poly.pdbx_seq_one_letter_code
_entity_poly.pdbx_strand_id
1 'polypeptide(L)' 'MSLHDINLAARFCDHVLLLFGDGQACFGETSDVLNETVLERLYGHPIRIVDDGERRAFLPA' A
#
# COMPACT_ATOMS: atom_id res chain seq x y z
N MET A 1 -11.99 8.09 -5.41
CA MET A 1 -10.88 9.05 -5.15
C MET A 1 -9.58 8.31 -5.42
N SER A 2 -8.61 8.93 -6.08
CA SER A 2 -7.25 8.38 -6.21
C SER A 2 -6.32 9.09 -5.24
N LEU A 3 -5.66 8.33 -4.37
CA LEU A 3 -4.60 8.84 -3.50
C LEU A 3 -3.25 8.39 -4.05
N HIS A 4 -2.31 9.32 -4.13
CA HIS A 4 -0.94 9.01 -4.53
C HIS A 4 -0.04 8.64 -3.35
N ASP A 5 -0.46 9.01 -2.14
CA ASP A 5 0.26 8.72 -0.91
C ASP A 5 -0.33 7.48 -0.22
N ILE A 6 0.48 6.43 -0.11
CA ILE A 6 0.10 5.15 0.52
C ILE A 6 -0.10 5.25 2.03
N ASN A 7 0.60 6.16 2.71
CA ASN A 7 0.42 6.34 4.15
C ASN A 7 -0.93 6.98 4.45
N LEU A 8 -1.38 7.90 3.59
CA LEU A 8 -2.74 8.42 3.65
C LEU A 8 -3.78 7.34 3.33
N ALA A 9 -3.55 6.53 2.29
CA ALA A 9 -4.46 5.42 1.97
C ALA A 9 -4.57 4.43 3.13
N ALA A 10 -3.43 4.05 3.74
CA ALA A 10 -3.38 3.14 4.88
C ALA A 10 -4.14 3.65 6.10
N ARG A 11 -4.23 4.97 6.27
CA ARG A 11 -4.85 5.61 7.44
C ARG A 11 -6.34 5.86 7.27
N PHE A 12 -6.79 6.12 6.05
CA PHE A 12 -8.12 6.68 5.81
C PHE A 12 -9.00 5.83 4.89
N CYS A 13 -8.46 4.82 4.22
CA CYS A 13 -9.24 3.94 3.37
C CYS A 13 -9.51 2.60 4.09
N ASP A 14 -10.76 2.15 4.04
CA ASP A 14 -11.11 0.79 4.48
C ASP A 14 -10.74 -0.25 3.41
N HIS A 15 -10.81 0.14 2.14
CA HIS A 15 -10.51 -0.69 0.98
C HIS A 15 -9.67 0.09 -0.03
N VAL A 16 -8.81 -0.63 -0.75
CA VAL A 16 -7.95 -0.06 -1.79
C VAL A 16 -7.97 -0.89 -3.06
N LEU A 17 -7.82 -0.21 -4.19
CA LEU A 17 -7.60 -0.79 -5.50
C LEU A 17 -6.23 -0.32 -6.00
N LEU A 18 -5.31 -1.26 -6.14
CA LEU A 18 -4.00 -1.03 -6.75
C LEU A 18 -4.04 -1.44 -8.21
N LEU A 19 -3.55 -0.57 -9.09
CA LEU A 19 -3.46 -0.81 -10.52
C LEU A 19 -1.99 -0.95 -10.89
N PHE A 20 -1.63 -2.07 -11.51
CA PHE A 20 -0.26 -2.36 -11.93
C PHE A 20 -0.05 -1.96 -13.39
N GLY A 21 1.19 -1.67 -13.76
CA GLY A 21 1.55 -1.27 -15.13
C GLY A 21 1.36 -2.35 -16.19
N ASP A 22 1.16 -3.61 -15.77
CA ASP A 22 0.88 -4.76 -16.63
C ASP A 22 -0.64 -4.97 -16.88
N GLY A 23 -1.49 -4.04 -16.41
CA GLY A 23 -2.93 -4.11 -16.55
C GLY A 23 -3.62 -4.99 -15.51
N GLN A 24 -2.87 -5.60 -14.57
CA GLN A 24 -3.46 -6.30 -13.44
C GLN A 24 -3.92 -5.32 -12.36
N ALA A 25 -4.77 -5.82 -11.46
CA ALA A 25 -5.21 -5.07 -10.30
C ALA A 25 -5.28 -5.96 -9.05
N CYS A 26 -5.10 -5.34 -7.88
CA CYS A 26 -5.32 -5.96 -6.58
C CYS A 26 -6.34 -5.12 -5.81
N PHE A 27 -7.40 -5.75 -5.31
CA PHE A 27 -8.49 -5.10 -4.60
C PHE A 27 -8.85 -5.88 -3.34
N GLY A 28 -9.11 -5.17 -2.25
CA GLY A 28 -9.49 -5.76 -0.97
C GLY A 28 -9.40 -4.76 0.17
N GLU A 29 -9.45 -5.29 1.39
CA GLU A 29 -9.24 -4.49 2.60
C GLU A 29 -7.83 -3.92 2.63
N THR A 30 -7.70 -2.69 3.12
CA THR A 30 -6.43 -1.97 3.19
C THR A 30 -5.35 -2.75 3.96
N SER A 31 -5.73 -3.47 5.02
CA SER A 31 -4.84 -4.33 5.80
C SER A 31 -4.25 -5.49 5.02
N ASP A 32 -5.03 -6.07 4.10
CA ASP A 32 -4.64 -7.23 3.31
C ASP A 32 -3.83 -6.82 2.07
N VAL A 33 -4.22 -5.70 1.44
CA VAL A 33 -3.62 -5.23 0.19
C VAL A 33 -2.34 -4.43 0.42
N LEU A 34 -2.27 -3.57 1.45
CA LEU A 34 -1.08 -2.76 1.72
C LEU A 34 -0.07 -3.54 2.58
N ASN A 35 0.70 -4.41 1.91
CA ASN A 35 1.82 -5.16 2.49
C ASN A 35 3.09 -5.00 1.65
N GLU A 36 4.24 -5.40 2.20
CA GLU A 36 5.56 -5.24 1.55
C GLU A 36 5.57 -5.85 0.15
N THR A 37 5.20 -7.12 0.00
CA THR A 37 5.25 -7.82 -1.30
C THR A 37 4.43 -7.12 -2.39
N VAL A 38 3.22 -6.68 -2.05
CA VAL A 38 2.32 -6.01 -3.02
C VAL A 38 2.85 -4.62 -3.37
N LEU A 39 3.32 -3.86 -2.39
CA LEU A 39 3.82 -2.50 -2.61
C LEU A 39 5.17 -2.49 -3.31
N GLU A 40 6.05 -3.45 -3.02
CA GLU A 40 7.31 -3.61 -3.75
C GLU A 40 7.07 -3.91 -5.23
N ARG A 41 6.08 -4.75 -5.53
CA ARG A 41 5.65 -4.98 -6.92
C ARG A 41 5.05 -3.71 -7.54
N LEU A 42 4.21 -2.99 -6.80
CA LEU A 42 3.56 -1.77 -7.29
C LEU A 42 4.57 -0.68 -7.64
N TYR A 43 5.57 -0.47 -6.79
CA TYR A 43 6.56 0.59 -6.94
C TYR A 43 7.84 0.16 -7.67
N GLY A 44 8.08 -1.15 -7.82
CA GLY A 44 9.36 -1.66 -8.33
C GLY A 44 10.55 -1.32 -7.43
N HIS A 45 10.30 -1.10 -6.14
CA HIS A 45 11.31 -0.68 -5.17
C HIS A 45 11.05 -1.33 -3.81
N PRO A 46 12.09 -1.74 -3.05
CA PRO A 46 11.91 -2.30 -1.73
C PRO A 46 11.19 -1.35 -0.77
N ILE A 47 10.29 -1.89 0.04
CA ILE A 47 9.49 -1.13 1.02
C ILE A 47 9.73 -1.71 2.40
N ARG A 48 9.86 -0.83 3.39
CA ARG A 48 9.82 -1.18 4.81
C ARG A 48 8.53 -0.70 5.46
N ILE A 49 7.97 -1.55 6.31
CA ILE A 49 6.86 -1.18 7.19
C ILE A 49 7.41 -0.84 8.58
N VAL A 50 7.04 0.34 9.08
CA VAL A 50 7.26 0.76 10.47
C VAL A 50 5.91 0.76 11.16
N ASP A 51 5.82 0.05 12.27
CA ASP A 51 4.62 -0.02 13.12
C ASP A 51 5.00 0.40 14.54
N ASP A 52 4.33 1.41 15.07
CA ASP A 52 4.54 1.90 16.44
C ASP A 52 3.46 1.40 17.43
N GLY A 53 2.55 0.54 16.97
CA GLY A 53 1.42 0.01 17.74
C GLY A 53 0.14 0.83 17.63
N GLU A 54 0.22 2.08 17.16
CA GLU A 54 -0.96 2.91 16.84
C GLU A 54 -1.10 3.11 15.33
N ARG A 55 0.01 3.18 14.59
CA ARG A 55 0.03 3.49 13.17
C ARG A 55 1.09 2.70 12.44
N ARG A 56 0.75 2.37 11.19
CA ARG A 56 1.69 1.83 10.21
C ARG A 56 2.12 2.93 9.25
N ALA A 57 3.41 2.96 8.96
CA ALA A 57 4.01 3.78 7.92
C ALA A 57 4.81 2.90 6.95
N PHE A 58 4.73 3.23 5.68
CA PHE A 58 5.40 2.56 4.57
C PHE A 58 6.44 3.52 4.00
N LEU A 59 7.69 3.06 3.97
CA LEU A 59 8.85 3.86 3.60
C LEU A 59 9.69 3.12 2.54
N PRO A 60 10.30 3.83 1.57
CA PRO A 60 11.37 3.24 0.76
C PRO A 60 12.47 2.69 1.67
N ALA A 61 13.00 1.51 1.33
CA ALA A 61 14.06 0.89 2.09
C ALA A 61 15.39 1.66 1.94
#